data_AF-A0A7S3RH69-F1
#
_entry.id   AF-A0A7S3RH69-F1
#
_cell.length_a   1.000
_cell.length_b   1.000
_cell.length_c   1.000
_cell.angle_alpha   90.00
_cell.angle_beta   90.00
_cell.angle_gamma   90.00
#
_symmetry.space_group_name_H-M   'P 1'
#
loop_
_entity.id
_entity.type
_entity.pdbx_description
1 polymer ?
#
loop_
_entity_poly.entity_id
_entity_poly.type
_entity_poly.pdbx_seq_one_letter_code
_entity_poly.pdbx_strand_id
1 'polypeptide(L)'
;CILFEISALRVPFDAANIRALVQKITRGPTPALPSSYSSELQRLSGDLLQREERNRPSSTDVLRYPIVQEEIRSMLNDEQARRVEGDGGGSAQVSARDG
;
A
#
# COMPACT_ATOMS: atom_id res chain seq x y z
N CYS A 1 3.06 -8.41 7.04
CA CYS A 1 4.51 -8.58 6.80
C CYS A 1 5.01 -7.69 5.66
N ILE A 2 4.46 -7.83 4.44
CA ILE A 2 4.93 -7.11 3.24
C ILE A 2 5.12 -5.60 3.45
N LEU A 3 4.14 -4.89 4.04
CA LEU A 3 4.27 -3.45 4.32
C LEU A 3 5.53 -3.12 5.13
N PHE A 4 5.83 -3.92 6.15
CA PHE A 4 7.03 -3.73 6.96
C PHE A 4 8.30 -3.98 6.15
N GLU A 5 8.32 -5.05 5.35
CA GLU A 5 9.49 -5.45 4.58
C GLU A 5 9.89 -4.41 3.55
N ILE A 6 8.93 -3.86 2.79
CA ILE A 6 9.23 -2.84 1.78
C ILE A 6 9.65 -1.50 2.39
N SER A 7 9.21 -1.19 3.62
CA SER A 7 9.57 0.05 4.31
C SER A 7 10.88 -0.07 5.10
N ALA A 8 11.13 -1.20 5.76
CA ALA A 8 12.30 -1.40 6.61
C ALA A 8 13.46 -2.11 5.89
N LEU A 9 13.23 -2.61 4.68
CA LEU A 9 14.17 -3.42 3.88
C LEU A 9 14.72 -4.63 4.64
N ARG A 10 13.90 -5.17 5.56
CA ARG A 10 14.18 -6.35 6.38
C ARG A 10 12.88 -6.96 6.87
N VAL A 11 12.92 -8.22 7.27
CA VAL A 11 11.75 -8.90 7.85
C VAL A 11 11.40 -8.35 9.23
N PRO A 12 10.11 -8.38 9.62
CA PRO A 12 9.69 -7.97 10.97
C PRO A 12 10.25 -8.91 12.04
N PHE A 13 10.17 -10.23 11.83
CA PHE A 13 10.65 -11.23 12.78
C PHE A 13 11.74 -12.08 12.13
N ASP A 14 12.96 -12.01 12.68
CA ASP A 14 14.10 -12.82 12.24
C ASP A 14 14.69 -13.61 13.42
N ALA A 15 15.14 -14.84 13.20
CA ALA A 15 15.73 -15.68 14.25
C ALA A 15 16.59 -16.83 13.68
N ALA A 16 17.54 -17.31 14.48
CA ALA A 16 18.47 -18.37 14.09
C ALA A 16 17.84 -19.76 13.89
N ASN A 17 16.61 -19.99 14.38
CA ASN A 17 15.89 -21.25 14.21
C ASN A 17 14.37 -21.07 14.41
N ILE A 18 13.60 -22.07 13.99
CA ILE A 18 12.12 -22.04 14.05
C ILE A 18 11.59 -21.82 15.47
N ARG A 19 12.19 -22.46 16.49
CA ARG A 19 11.75 -22.30 17.88
C ARG A 19 11.86 -20.85 18.33
N ALA A 20 12.98 -20.19 18.05
CA ALA A 20 13.20 -18.79 18.35
C ALA A 20 12.28 -17.87 17.53
N LEU A 21 12.03 -18.20 16.26
CA LEU A 21 11.10 -17.47 15.39
C LEU A 21 9.68 -17.50 15.94
N VAL A 22 9.18 -18.69 16.29
CA VAL A 22 7.85 -18.87 16.89
C VAL A 22 7.72 -18.04 18.17
N GLN A 23 8.74 -18.04 19.04
CA GLN A 23 8.72 -17.20 20.24
C GLN A 23 8.69 -15.70 19.91
N LYS A 24 9.47 -15.24 18.92
CA LYS A 24 9.45 -13.82 18.52
C LYS A 24 8.08 -13.39 17.96
N ILE A 25 7.46 -14.21 17.12
CA ILE A 25 6.14 -13.93 16.55
C ILE A 25 5.05 -13.94 17.64
N THR A 26 5.05 -14.95 18.50
CA THR A 26 3.95 -15.16 19.47
C THR A 26 4.11 -14.42 20.79
N ARG A 27 5.32 -13.99 21.16
CA ARG A 27 5.60 -13.40 22.48
C ARG A 27 6.53 -12.20 22.43
N GLY A 28 7.33 -12.08 21.37
CA GLY A 28 8.24 -10.95 21.19
C GLY A 28 7.50 -9.64 20.91
N PRO A 29 8.17 -8.49 21.11
CA PRO A 29 7.60 -7.19 20.78
C PRO A 29 7.30 -7.09 19.29
N THR A 30 6.23 -6.38 18.94
CA THR A 30 5.92 -6.07 17.54
C THR A 30 6.95 -5.06 17.02
N PRO A 31 7.64 -5.35 15.90
CA PRO A 31 8.60 -4.44 15.31
C PRO A 31 7.94 -3.13 14.85
N ALA A 32 8.58 -2.01 15.14
CA ALA A 32 8.19 -0.70 14.63
C ALA A 32 9.01 -0.33 13.39
N LEU A 33 8.41 0.45 12.49
CA LEU A 33 9.11 1.06 11.37
C LEU A 33 10.09 2.15 11.86
N PRO A 34 11.11 2.53 11.05
CA PRO A 34 11.96 3.68 11.34
C PRO A 34 11.16 4.96 11.55
N SER A 35 11.62 5.82 12.47
CA SER A 35 10.94 7.08 12.83
C SER A 35 10.89 8.12 11.70
N SER A 36 11.60 7.88 10.59
CA SER A 36 11.56 8.70 9.38
C SER A 36 10.24 8.58 8.61
N TYR A 37 9.46 7.52 8.85
CA TYR A 37 8.14 7.35 8.24
C TYR A 37 7.06 8.11 9.01
N SER A 38 5.97 8.45 8.33
CA SER A 38 4.81 9.10 8.97
C SER A 38 4.22 8.25 10.09
N SER A 39 3.65 8.92 11.09
CA SER A 39 2.95 8.27 12.20
C SER A 39 1.84 7.32 11.74
N GLU A 40 1.16 7.69 10.66
CA GLU A 40 0.06 6.97 10.04
C GLU A 40 0.54 5.65 9.46
N LEU A 41 1.68 5.66 8.77
CA LEU A 41 2.27 4.44 8.21
C LEU A 41 2.82 3.53 9.30
N GLN A 42 3.47 4.11 10.32
CA GLN A 42 3.95 3.35 11.48
C GLN A 42 2.78 2.66 12.19
N ARG A 43 1.69 3.38 12.42
CA ARG A 43 0.46 2.85 13.03
C ARG A 43 -0.13 1.73 12.18
N LEU A 44 -0.35 1.94 10.89
CA LEU A 44 -0.88 0.91 9.99
C LEU A 44 -0.02 -0.35 10.00
N SER A 45 1.31 -0.21 9.96
CA SER A 45 2.24 -1.34 10.04
C SER A 45 2.12 -2.10 11.36
N GLY A 46 2.02 -1.38 12.48
CA GLY A 46 1.78 -1.96 13.80
C GLY A 46 0.44 -2.71 13.90
N ASP A 47 -0.63 -2.12 13.38
CA ASP A 47 -1.98 -2.67 13.38
C ASP A 47 -2.05 -3.97 12.54
N LEU A 48 -1.37 -4.01 11.39
CA LEU A 48 -1.25 -5.22 10.56
C LEU A 48 -0.42 -6.33 11.20
N LEU A 49 0.54 -5.98 12.06
CA LEU A 49 1.36 -6.93 12.82
C LEU A 49 0.82 -7.19 14.23
N GLN A 50 -0.44 -6.81 14.52
CA GLN A 50 -1.08 -7.14 15.79
C GLN A 50 -1.11 -8.65 16.04
N ARG A 51 -0.78 -9.01 17.27
CA ARG A 51 -0.74 -10.40 17.73
C ARG A 51 -2.14 -10.93 18.02
N GLU A 52 -2.95 -10.10 18.67
CA GLU A 52 -4.36 -10.42 18.90
C GLU A 52 -5.11 -10.28 17.59
N GLU A 53 -5.69 -11.39 17.12
CA GLU A 53 -6.41 -11.46 15.84
C GLU A 53 -7.51 -10.40 15.77
N ARG A 54 -8.26 -10.25 16.87
CA ARG A 54 -9.40 -9.33 16.96
C ARG A 54 -9.01 -7.85 16.86
N ASN A 55 -7.74 -7.53 17.14
CA ASN A 55 -7.22 -6.17 17.02
C ASN A 55 -6.64 -5.90 15.63
N ARG A 56 -6.48 -6.93 14.80
CA ARG A 56 -5.99 -6.76 13.43
C ARG A 56 -7.13 -6.23 12.56
N PRO A 57 -6.91 -5.15 11.79
CA PRO A 57 -7.93 -4.65 10.88
C PRO A 57 -8.19 -5.68 9.77
N SER A 58 -9.46 -5.83 9.38
CA SER A 58 -9.79 -6.55 8.15
C SER A 58 -9.24 -5.80 6.93
N SER A 59 -9.17 -6.45 5.76
CA SER A 59 -8.81 -5.75 4.52
C SER A 59 -9.75 -4.58 4.22
N THR A 60 -11.04 -4.72 4.51
CA THR A 60 -12.02 -3.63 4.38
C THR A 60 -11.73 -2.47 5.33
N ASP A 61 -11.29 -2.75 6.55
CA ASP A 61 -10.89 -1.71 7.50
C ASP A 61 -9.61 -1.01 7.07
N VAL A 62 -8.61 -1.75 6.58
CA VAL A 62 -7.35 -1.19 6.03
C VAL A 62 -7.66 -0.20 4.91
N LEU A 63 -8.58 -0.56 4.01
CA LEU A 63 -8.99 0.34 2.93
C LEU A 63 -9.58 1.65 3.44
N ARG A 64 -10.12 1.71 4.66
CA ARG A 64 -10.70 2.93 5.24
C ARG A 64 -9.67 3.85 5.91
N TYR A 65 -8.39 3.45 6.01
CA TYR A 65 -7.36 4.31 6.60
C TYR A 65 -7.15 5.55 5.72
N PRO A 66 -7.01 6.76 6.31
CA PRO A 66 -6.84 7.99 5.54
C PRO A 66 -5.71 7.95 4.52
N ILE A 67 -4.52 7.47 4.93
CA ILE A 67 -3.34 7.33 4.06
C ILE A 67 -3.59 6.39 2.87
N VAL A 68 -4.40 5.35 3.06
CA VAL A 68 -4.75 4.39 2.00
C VAL A 68 -5.81 5.00 1.07
N GLN A 69 -6.80 5.68 1.63
CA GLN A 69 -7.83 6.38 0.87
C GLN A 69 -7.27 7.52 0.02
N GLU A 70 -6.29 8.26 0.54
CA GLU A 70 -5.59 9.30 -0.21
C GLU A 70 -4.86 8.72 -1.42
N GLU A 71 -4.09 7.65 -1.23
CA GLU A 71 -3.39 6.97 -2.31
C GLU A 71 -4.36 6.39 -3.35
N ILE A 72 -5.45 5.75 -2.93
CA ILE A 72 -6.50 5.25 -3.85
C ILE A 72 -7.05 6.37 -4.72
N ARG A 73 -7.33 7.55 -4.14
CA ARG A 73 -7.81 8.71 -4.92
C ARG A 73 -6.76 9.20 -5.90
N SER A 74 -5.49 9.26 -5.48
CA SER A 74 -4.38 9.63 -6.37
C SER A 74 -4.30 8.68 -7.56
N MET A 75 -4.30 7.37 -7.32
CA MET A 75 -4.24 6.36 -8.36
C MET A 75 -5.42 6.46 -9.35
N LEU A 76 -6.64 6.65 -8.85
CA LEU A 76 -7.83 6.80 -9.70
C LEU A 76 -7.78 8.07 -10.56
N ASN A 77 -7.29 9.18 -10.01
CA ASN A 77 -7.13 10.43 -10.76
C ASN A 77 -6.08 10.27 -11.86
N ASP A 78 -4.95 9.62 -11.55
CA ASP A 78 -3.87 9.34 -12.52
C ASP A 78 -4.38 8.45 -13.67
N GLU A 79 -5.17 7.43 -13.37
CA GLU A 79 -5.79 6.58 -14.39
C GLU A 79 -6.76 7.35 -15.29
N GLN A 80 -7.54 8.27 -14.73
CA GLN A 80 -8.45 9.11 -15.49
C GLN A 80 -7.70 10.07 -16.42
N ALA A 81 -6.62 10.70 -15.94
CA ALA A 81 -5.79 11.59 -16.74
C ALA A 81 -5.18 10.86 -17.96
N ARG A 82 -4.63 9.66 -17.75
CA ARG A 82 -4.06 8.83 -18.83
C ARG A 82 -5.07 8.45 -19.92
N ARG A 83 -6.34 8.27 -19.56
CA ARG A 83 -7.40 7.97 -20.54
C ARG A 83 -7.75 9.18 -21.40
N VAL A 84 -7.65 10.39 -20.86
CA VAL A 84 -7.94 11.64 -21.60
C VAL A 84 -6.83 11.95 -22.62
N GLU A 85 -5.57 11.61 -22.31
CA GLU A 85 -4.43 11.82 -23.24
C GLU A 85 -4.43 10.86 -24.46
N GLY A 86 -5.19 9.76 -24.39
CA GLY A 86 -5.24 8.73 -25.44
C GLY A 86 -6.23 8.99 -26.59
N ASP A 87 -7.07 10.02 -26.54
CA ASP A 87 -8.19 10.24 -27.49
C ASP A 87 -7.98 11.46 -28.43
N GLY A 88 -6.82 12.12 -28.39
CA GLY A 88 -6.60 13.41 -29.05
C GLY A 88 -6.08 13.40 -30.50
N GLY A 89 -5.98 12.26 -31.19
CA GLY A 89 -5.23 12.15 -32.44
C GLY A 89 -6.00 11.51 -33.61
N GLY A 90 -6.87 12.25 -34.30
CA GLY A 90 -7.47 11.74 -35.53
C GLY A 90 -8.61 12.55 -36.15
N SER A 91 -8.39 13.84 -36.44
CA SER A 91 -9.28 14.58 -37.36
C SER A 91 -8.47 15.12 -38.54
N ALA A 92 -8.01 14.22 -39.41
CA ALA A 92 -7.57 14.62 -40.74
C ALA A 92 -8.82 14.98 -41.55
N GLN A 93 -9.09 16.29 -41.66
CA GLN A 93 -9.91 16.86 -42.72
C GLN A 93 -9.39 16.33 -44.07
N VAL A 94 -10.20 15.53 -44.77
CA VAL A 94 -10.06 15.39 -46.22
C VAL A 94 -11.21 16.15 -46.87
N SER A 95 -10.81 17.31 -47.37
CA SER A 95 -11.56 18.28 -48.14
C SER A 95 -12.09 17.70 -49.46
N ALA A 96 -13.30 18.14 -49.82
CA ALA A 96 -13.85 18.42 -51.15
C ALA A 96 -13.37 17.60 -52.36
N ARG A 97 -14.33 16.91 -53.03
CA ARG A 97 -14.44 16.77 -54.51
C ARG A 97 -15.94 16.62 -54.82
N ASP A 98 -16.67 17.68 -55.16
CA ASP A 98 -16.94 18.21 -56.53
C ASP A 98 -17.49 17.16 -57.51
N GLY A 99 -18.68 17.46 -58.08
CA GLY A 99 -19.15 16.94 -59.37
C GLY A 99 -20.44 16.15 -59.36
#